data_AF-A0A8J3VIV8-F1
#
_entry.id   AF-A0A8J3VIV8-F1
#
_cell.length_a   1.000
_cell.length_b   1.000
_cell.length_c   1.000
_cell.angle_alpha   90.00
_cell.angle_beta   90.00
_cell.angle_gamma   90.00
#
_symmetry.space_group_name_H-M   'P 1'
#
loop_
_entity.id
_entity.type
_entity.pdbx_description
1 polymer ?
#
loop_
_entity_poly.entity_id
_entity_poly.type
_entity_poly.pdbx_seq_one_letter_code
_entity_poly.pdbx_strand_id
1 'polypeptide(L)' 'MRRAQLGGGLFIGCTLLGVGIGMLFDRVAPGALIGVGVGFVLTAILSGFSR' A
#
# COMPACT_ATOMS: atom_id res chain seq x y z
N MET A 1 -11.73 -2.59 18.77
CA MET A 1 -10.47 -3.13 18.21
C MET A 1 -10.43 -3.15 16.67
N ARG A 2 -11.20 -2.31 15.94
CA ARG A 2 -11.39 -2.46 14.46
C ARG A 2 -10.59 -1.47 13.58
N ARG A 3 -10.03 -0.39 14.15
CA ARG A 3 -9.34 0.68 13.37
C ARG A 3 -7.87 0.37 13.05
N ALA A 4 -7.16 -0.37 13.90
CA ALA A 4 -5.75 -0.72 13.69
C ALA A 4 -5.56 -1.75 12.55
N GLN A 5 -6.52 -2.65 12.33
CA GLN A 5 -6.44 -3.65 11.26
C GLN A 5 -6.62 -3.04 9.85
N LEU A 6 -7.34 -1.92 9.73
CA LEU A 6 -7.57 -1.26 8.44
C LEU A 6 -6.28 -0.66 7.86
N GLY A 7 -5.43 -0.04 8.70
CA GLY A 7 -4.17 0.56 8.25
C GLY A 7 -3.15 -0.49 7.77
N GLY A 8 -2.97 -1.57 8.55
CA GLY A 8 -2.04 -2.65 8.19
C GLY A 8 -2.51 -3.45 6.98
N GLY A 9 -3.80 -3.78 6.91
CA GLY A 9 -4.37 -4.51 5.76
C GLY A 9 -4.29 -3.72 4.46
N LEU A 10 -4.51 -2.41 4.51
CA LEU A 10 -4.40 -1.53 3.35
C LEU A 10 -2.96 -1.40 2.85
N PHE A 11 -2.00 -1.26 3.77
CA PHE A 11 -0.58 -1.18 3.40
C PHE A 11 -0.10 -2.47 2.72
N ILE A 12 -0.43 -3.63 3.30
CA ILE A 12 -0.10 -4.94 2.74
C ILE A 12 -0.78 -5.14 1.38
N GLY A 13 -2.06 -4.76 1.27
CA GLY A 13 -2.82 -4.86 0.02
C GLY A 13 -2.24 -4.01 -1.11
N CYS A 14 -1.94 -2.73 -0.86
CA CYS A 14 -1.32 -1.84 -1.86
C CYS A 14 0.08 -2.33 -2.27
N THR A 15 0.86 -2.86 -1.33
CA THR A 15 2.19 -3.40 -1.62
C THR A 15 2.12 -4.64 -2.49
N LEU A 16 1.22 -5.59 -2.17
CA LEU A 16 0.99 -6.79 -2.97
C LEU A 16 0.45 -6.47 -4.37
N LEU A 17 -0.48 -5.52 -4.48
CA LEU A 17 -0.98 -5.04 -5.77
C LEU A 17 0.13 -4.41 -6.59
N GLY A 18 0.96 -3.53 -6.00
CA GLY A 18 2.07 -2.89 -6.70
C GLY A 18 3.12 -3.89 -7.20
N VAL A 19 3.50 -4.86 -6.38
CA VAL A 19 4.41 -5.94 -6.78
C VAL A 19 3.79 -6.81 -7.87
N GLY A 20 2.51 -7.18 -7.74
CA GLY A 20 1.80 -7.98 -8.75
C GLY A 20 1.68 -7.27 -10.10
N ILE A 21 1.39 -5.96 -10.10
CA ILE A 21 1.41 -5.13 -11.29
C ILE A 21 2.84 -5.05 -11.86
N GLY A 22 3.85 -4.87 -11.00
CA GLY A 22 5.26 -4.86 -11.40
C GLY A 22 5.70 -6.17 -12.06
N MET A 23 5.24 -7.32 -11.55
CA MET A 23 5.48 -8.63 -12.16
C MET A 23 4.84 -8.75 -13.54
N LEU A 24 3.64 -8.20 -13.74
CA LEU A 24 2.95 -8.27 -15.04
C LEU A 24 3.69 -7.50 -16.15
N PHE A 25 4.44 -6.45 -15.79
CA PHE A 25 5.22 -5.64 -16.72
C PHE A 25 6.71 -5.99 -16.76
N ASP A 26 7.13 -7.09 -16.11
CA ASP A 26 8.55 -7.49 -15.95
C ASP A 26 9.42 -6.42 -15.26
N ARG A 27 8.75 -5.57 -14.47
CA ARG A 27 9.29 -4.36 -13.83
C ARG A 27 8.92 -4.41 -12.34
N VAL A 28 9.39 -5.46 -11.67
CA VAL A 28 9.05 -5.73 -10.25
C VAL A 28 9.54 -4.62 -9.33
N ALA A 29 10.76 -4.11 -9.54
CA ALA A 29 11.34 -3.05 -8.71
C ALA A 29 10.49 -1.76 -8.69
N PRO A 30 10.12 -1.15 -9.83
CA PRO A 30 9.26 0.04 -9.82
C PRO A 30 7.84 -0.28 -9.33
N GLY A 31 7.28 -1.46 -9.63
CA GLY A 31 5.97 -1.86 -9.10
C GLY A 31 5.94 -1.97 -7.57
N ALA A 32 7.00 -2.55 -6.97
CA ALA A 32 7.16 -2.63 -5.53
C ALA A 32 7.28 -1.23 -4.88
N LEU A 33 8.10 -0.35 -5.46
CA LEU A 33 8.25 1.04 -4.99
C LEU A 33 6.93 1.82 -5.07
N ILE A 34 6.17 1.65 -6.15
CA ILE A 34 4.84 2.26 -6.30
C ILE A 34 3.88 1.70 -5.25
N GLY A 35 3.84 0.37 -5.05
CA GLY A 35 2.96 -0.25 -4.06
C GLY A 35 3.22 0.22 -2.63
N VAL A 36 4.50 0.31 -2.24
CA VAL A 36 4.91 0.82 -0.93
C VAL A 36 4.60 2.32 -0.81
N GLY A 37 4.91 3.12 -1.84
CA GLY A 37 4.64 4.56 -1.85
C GLY A 37 3.15 4.88 -1.73
N VAL A 38 2.32 4.21 -2.53
CA VAL A 38 0.85 4.35 -2.47
C VAL A 38 0.32 3.91 -1.10
N GLY A 39 0.76 2.76 -0.59
CA GLY A 39 0.37 2.29 0.74
C GLY A 39 0.72 3.29 1.84
N PHE A 40 1.92 3.88 1.80
CA PHE A 40 2.36 4.86 2.79
C PHE A 40 1.52 6.14 2.76
N VAL A 41 1.26 6.69 1.57
CA VAL A 41 0.43 7.89 1.39
C VAL A 41 -1.00 7.63 1.84
N LEU A 42 -1.58 6.49 1.48
CA LEU A 42 -2.96 6.16 1.82
C LEU A 42 -3.14 5.93 3.32
N THR A 43 -2.18 5.26 3.98
CA THR A 43 -2.15 5.12 5.44
C THR A 43 -1.97 6.48 6.12
N ALA A 44 -1.11 7.36 5.59
CA ALA A 44 -0.90 8.71 6.15
C ALA A 44 -2.17 9.58 6.04
N ILE A 45 -2.88 9.53 4.91
CA ILE A 45 -4.15 10.26 4.72
C ILE A 45 -5.22 9.71 5.66
N LEU A 46 -5.39 8.40 5.74
CA LEU A 46 -6.42 7.78 6.58
C LEU A 46 -6.13 7.92 8.08
N SER A 47 -4.86 7.84 8.49
CA SER A 47 -4.46 8.10 9.88
C SER A 47 -4.50 9.59 10.23
N GLY A 48 -4.20 10.47 9.28
CA GLY A 48 -4.27 11.93 9.46
C GLY A 48 -5.71 12.46 9.50
N PHE A 49 -6.62 11.85 8.73
CA PHE A 49 -8.04 12.20 8.69
C PHE A 49 -8.85 11.60 9.86
N SER A 50 -8.28 10.65 10.61
CA SER A 50 -8.88 10.11 11.83
C SER A 50 -8.33 10.77 13.10
N ARG A 51 -8.12 12.08 13.06
CA ARG A 51 -8.02 12.98 14.20
C ARG A 51 -9.10 14.05 14.09
#